data_AF-A0A1A2X6W1-F1
#
_entry.id   AF-A0A1A2X6W1-F1
#
_cell.length_a   1.000
_cell.length_b   1.000
_cell.length_c   1.000
_cell.angle_alpha   90.00
_cell.angle_beta   90.00
_cell.angle_gamma   90.00
#
_symmetry.space_group_name_H-M   'P 1'
#
loop_
_entity.id
_entity.type
_entity.pdbx_description
1 polymer ?
#
loop_
_entity_poly.entity_id
_entity_poly.type
_entity_poly.pdbx_seq_one_letter_code
_entity_poly.pdbx_strand_id
1 'polypeptide(L)'
;MSGLIAAPELISTAATDLANIGSTLSAANSAAAPTTATVPAAAADQVSAAVAQLLSAHGQEYQALAGQVEAFHQQFTQNLQAGAGAYTAAEAANAAVMQPLGSVAGAVAGAAVAAANPVVQWFNQLLIDLQNLIGRFLFFLFAPILDPIINSLANAIATAIVQGLFK
;
A
#
# COMPACT_ATOMS: atom_id res chain seq x y z
N MET A 1 -17.48 7.42 14.79
CA MET A 1 -16.06 7.57 15.14
C MET A 1 -15.41 8.43 14.08
N SER A 2 -14.78 9.56 14.42
CA SER A 2 -13.98 10.32 13.44
C SER A 2 -12.64 9.60 13.26
N GLY A 3 -12.32 9.14 12.06
CA GLY A 3 -11.00 8.62 11.75
C GLY A 3 -9.97 9.75 11.86
N LEU A 4 -8.95 9.57 12.70
CA LEU A 4 -7.77 10.43 12.70
C LEU A 4 -6.85 9.91 11.59
N ILE A 5 -6.57 10.75 10.59
CA ILE A 5 -5.63 10.46 9.52
C ILE A 5 -4.38 11.29 9.79
N ALA A 6 -3.24 10.64 9.95
CA ALA A 6 -1.94 11.30 9.92
C ALA A 6 -1.37 11.20 8.50
N ALA A 7 -0.71 12.27 8.03
CA ALA A 7 -0.01 12.32 6.75
C ALA A 7 1.48 12.59 7.03
N PRO A 8 2.28 11.57 7.37
CA PRO A 8 3.65 11.75 7.83
C PRO A 8 4.54 12.50 6.84
N GLU A 9 4.29 12.34 5.54
CA GLU A 9 4.98 13.06 4.47
C GLU A 9 4.74 14.58 4.53
N LEU A 10 3.51 15.00 4.85
CA LEU A 10 3.19 16.42 5.03
C LEU A 10 3.86 16.98 6.30
N ILE A 11 3.92 16.18 7.37
CA ILE A 11 4.59 16.55 8.62
C ILE A 11 6.11 16.72 8.39
N SER A 12 6.74 15.80 7.64
CA SER A 12 8.15 15.89 7.27
C SER A 12 8.46 17.12 6.40
N THR A 13 7.57 17.44 5.47
CA THR A 13 7.68 18.64 4.63
C THR A 13 7.58 19.90 5.50
N ALA A 14 6.56 19.98 6.36
CA ALA A 14 6.39 21.10 7.28
C ALA A 14 7.59 21.29 8.22
N ALA A 15 8.18 20.19 8.71
CA ALA A 15 9.40 20.28 9.53
C ALA A 15 10.60 20.83 8.75
N THR A 16 10.70 20.51 7.45
CA THR A 16 11.73 21.08 6.57
C THR A 16 11.51 22.58 6.37
N ASP A 17 10.27 23.00 6.13
CA ASP A 17 9.93 24.42 5.99
C ASP A 17 10.23 25.19 7.28
N LEU A 18 9.89 24.62 8.44
CA LEU A 18 10.22 25.20 9.73
C LEU A 18 11.73 25.31 9.95
N ALA A 19 12.52 24.31 9.56
CA ALA A 19 13.99 24.42 9.62
C ALA A 19 14.51 25.60 8.78
N ASN A 20 13.96 25.80 7.57
CA ASN A 20 14.32 26.92 6.69
C ASN A 20 13.93 28.28 7.30
N ILE A 21 12.75 28.36 7.92
CA ILE A 21 12.31 29.57 8.66
C ILE A 21 13.27 29.87 9.81
N GLY A 22 13.63 28.85 10.61
CA GLY A 22 14.56 29.00 11.73
C GLY A 22 15.94 29.49 11.27
N SER A 23 16.46 28.93 10.17
CA SER A 23 17.72 29.40 9.57
C SER A 23 17.63 30.85 9.09
N THR A 24 16.53 31.23 8.46
CA THR A 24 16.32 32.61 7.98
C THR A 24 16.24 33.59 9.15
N LEU A 25 15.53 33.20 10.22
CA LEU A 25 15.39 34.02 11.42
C LEU A 25 16.72 34.21 12.15
N SER A 26 17.52 33.15 12.29
CA SER A 26 18.85 33.23 12.90
C SER A 26 19.79 34.13 12.12
N ALA A 27 19.78 34.03 10.78
CA ALA A 27 20.55 34.93 9.92
C ALA A 27 20.09 36.40 10.07
N ALA A 28 18.79 36.65 10.13
CA ALA A 28 18.24 37.99 10.33
C ALA A 28 18.60 38.57 11.71
N ASN A 29 18.48 37.78 12.79
CA ASN A 29 18.85 38.19 14.14
C ASN A 29 20.34 38.52 14.23
N SER A 30 21.19 37.66 13.67
CA SER A 30 22.64 37.88 13.63
C SER A 30 23.01 39.13 12.81
N ALA A 31 22.31 39.41 11.71
CA ALA A 31 22.55 40.60 10.90
C ALA A 31 22.11 41.89 11.61
N ALA A 32 21.03 41.84 12.39
CA ALA A 32 20.50 42.98 13.14
C ALA A 32 21.23 43.25 14.46
N ALA A 33 21.90 42.25 15.05
CA ALA A 33 22.54 42.36 16.35
C ALA A 33 23.53 43.55 16.47
N PRO A 34 24.44 43.80 15.51
CA PRO A 34 25.45 44.85 15.66
C PRO A 34 24.86 46.27 15.73
N THR A 35 23.72 46.52 15.09
CA THR A 35 23.13 47.87 15.03
C THR A 35 22.09 48.10 16.13
N THR A 36 21.51 47.04 16.68
CA THR A 36 20.46 47.11 17.70
C THR A 36 20.99 46.95 19.12
N ALA A 37 22.08 46.19 19.33
CA ALA A 37 22.67 45.95 20.65
C ALA A 37 23.70 47.01 21.06
N THR A 38 24.14 47.87 20.13
CA THR A 38 25.09 48.96 20.38
C THR A 38 24.63 50.23 19.68
N VAL A 39 23.64 50.90 20.26
CA VAL A 39 23.07 52.16 19.75
C VAL A 39 23.90 53.33 20.27
N PRO A 40 24.43 54.21 19.40
CA PRO A 40 25.15 55.40 19.84
C PRO A 40 24.20 56.51 20.32
N ALA A 41 24.67 57.38 21.21
CA ALA A 41 23.93 58.58 21.62
C ALA A 41 23.77 59.55 20.44
N ALA A 42 22.56 60.09 20.26
CA ALA A 42 22.25 61.01 19.17
C ALA A 42 22.92 62.39 19.35
N ALA A 43 23.15 62.80 20.61
CA ALA A 43 23.85 64.02 20.99
C ALA A 43 24.61 63.82 22.32
N ALA A 44 25.42 64.80 22.72
CA ALA A 44 26.28 64.74 23.91
C ALA A 44 25.54 64.98 25.24
N ASP A 45 24.22 65.14 25.22
CA ASP A 45 23.42 65.35 26.41
C ASP A 45 23.10 64.05 27.15
N GLN A 46 22.74 64.18 28.42
CA GLN A 46 22.46 63.04 29.30
C GLN A 46 21.20 62.25 28.88
N VAL A 47 20.21 62.91 28.27
CA VAL A 47 18.98 62.24 27.82
C VAL A 47 19.29 61.35 26.62
N SER A 48 20.04 61.86 25.64
CA SER A 48 20.53 61.07 24.49
C SER A 48 21.37 59.87 24.92
N ALA A 49 22.25 60.05 25.91
CA ALA A 49 23.07 58.96 26.46
C ALA A 49 22.20 57.89 27.15
N ALA A 50 21.23 58.31 27.98
CA ALA A 50 20.32 57.40 28.67
C ALA A 50 19.43 56.61 27.70
N VAL A 51 18.92 57.26 26.64
CA VAL A 51 18.11 56.60 25.60
C VAL A 51 18.94 55.58 24.82
N ALA A 52 20.17 55.93 24.42
CA ALA A 52 21.07 55.02 23.74
C ALA A 52 21.43 53.78 24.59
N GLN A 53 21.65 53.99 25.89
CA GLN A 53 21.90 52.90 26.83
C GLN A 53 20.68 51.98 26.97
N LEU A 54 19.48 52.54 27.11
CA LEU A 54 18.23 51.78 27.20
C LEU A 54 18.00 50.92 25.95
N LEU A 55 18.16 51.50 24.75
CA LEU A 55 17.97 50.78 23.50
C LEU A 55 19.01 49.67 23.30
N SER A 56 20.28 49.96 23.64
CA SER A 56 21.35 48.96 23.59
C SER A 56 21.07 47.78 24.53
N ALA A 57 20.63 48.06 25.77
CA ALA A 57 20.26 47.04 26.74
C ALA A 57 19.08 46.19 26.23
N HIS A 58 18.04 46.82 25.68
CA HIS A 58 16.92 46.11 25.07
C HIS A 58 17.36 45.22 23.89
N GLY A 59 18.24 45.71 23.02
CA GLY A 59 18.82 44.92 21.93
C GLY A 59 19.59 43.71 22.43
N GLN A 60 20.37 43.84 23.51
CA GLN A 60 21.09 42.73 24.12
C GLN A 60 20.14 41.68 24.74
N GLU A 61 19.12 42.12 25.46
CA GLU A 61 18.08 41.23 26.01
C GLU A 61 17.31 40.50 24.90
N TYR A 62 16.96 41.22 23.83
CA TYR A 62 16.32 40.62 22.65
C TYR A 62 17.20 39.52 22.03
N GLN A 63 18.50 39.77 21.85
CA GLN A 63 19.41 38.78 21.28
C GLN A 63 19.58 37.55 22.19
N ALA A 64 19.60 37.75 23.51
CA ALA A 64 19.61 36.65 24.47
C ALA A 64 18.33 35.80 24.39
N LEU A 65 17.17 36.43 24.26
CA LEU A 65 15.89 35.73 24.06
C LEU A 65 15.83 35.04 22.71
N ALA A 66 16.31 35.68 21.64
CA ALA A 66 16.37 35.11 20.30
C ALA A 66 17.17 33.79 20.30
N GLY A 67 18.30 33.74 20.99
CA GLY A 67 19.06 32.49 21.17
C GLY A 67 18.28 31.37 21.87
N GLN A 68 17.45 31.70 22.87
CA GLN A 68 16.59 30.71 23.54
C GLN A 68 15.49 30.20 22.60
N VAL A 69 14.90 31.10 21.82
CA VAL A 69 13.87 30.76 20.82
C VAL A 69 14.46 29.88 19.71
N GLU A 70 15.69 30.15 19.26
CA GLU A 70 16.38 29.32 18.27
C GLU A 70 16.58 27.88 18.77
N ALA A 71 17.04 27.71 20.02
CA ALA A 71 17.18 26.38 20.63
C ALA A 71 15.84 25.65 20.74
N PHE A 72 14.79 26.34 21.19
CA PHE A 72 13.44 25.78 21.25
C PHE A 72 12.95 25.37 19.85
N HIS A 73 13.11 26.23 18.86
CA HIS A 73 12.66 25.99 17.48
C HIS A 73 13.35 24.77 16.85
N GLN A 74 14.65 24.60 17.12
CA GLN A 74 15.40 23.41 16.71
C GLN A 74 14.83 22.14 17.36
N GLN A 75 14.60 22.16 18.68
CA GLN A 75 14.04 21.02 19.39
C GLN A 75 12.61 20.68 18.92
N PHE A 76 11.78 21.71 18.70
CA PHE A 76 10.43 21.55 18.16
C PHE A 76 10.46 20.86 16.78
N THR A 77 11.34 21.32 15.88
CA THR A 77 11.47 20.77 14.54
C THR A 77 11.97 19.32 14.55
N GLN A 78 12.94 19.01 15.42
CA GLN A 78 13.43 17.64 15.63
C GLN A 78 12.33 16.71 16.14
N ASN A 79 11.55 17.15 17.13
CA ASN A 79 10.43 16.39 17.67
C ASN A 79 9.35 16.16 16.61
N LEU A 80 9.10 17.14 15.74
CA LEU A 80 8.14 17.00 14.64
C LEU A 80 8.57 15.93 13.63
N GLN A 81 9.85 15.91 13.26
CA GLN A 81 10.41 14.86 12.39
C GLN A 81 10.36 13.48 13.05
N ALA A 82 10.73 13.39 14.33
CA ALA A 82 10.65 12.13 15.09
C ALA A 82 9.20 11.62 15.15
N GLY A 83 8.23 12.51 15.36
CA GLY A 83 6.80 12.19 15.34
C GLY A 83 6.34 11.64 13.99
N ALA A 84 6.74 12.26 12.88
CA ALA A 84 6.47 11.74 11.53
C ALA A 84 7.04 10.32 11.34
N GLY A 85 8.29 10.10 11.76
CA GLY A 85 8.94 8.79 11.72
C GLY A 85 8.24 7.74 12.57
N ALA A 86 7.67 8.13 13.71
CA ALA A 86 6.89 7.21 14.55
C ALA A 86 5.59 6.75 13.88
N TYR A 87 4.88 7.65 13.19
CA TYR A 87 3.68 7.29 12.44
C TYR A 87 3.99 6.37 11.26
N THR A 88 5.02 6.66 10.46
CA THR A 88 5.42 5.78 9.35
C THR A 88 5.87 4.40 9.84
N ALA A 89 6.61 4.33 10.96
CA ALA A 89 7.01 3.07 11.56
C ALA A 89 5.79 2.27 12.06
N ALA A 90 4.79 2.95 12.65
CA ALA A 90 3.55 2.30 13.09
C ALA A 90 2.75 1.74 11.90
N GLU A 91 2.64 2.48 10.80
CA GLU A 91 1.99 1.99 9.57
C GLU A 91 2.72 0.76 9.00
N ALA A 92 4.05 0.79 8.94
CA ALA A 92 4.85 -0.34 8.48
C ALA A 92 4.67 -1.58 9.38
N ALA A 93 4.66 -1.39 10.70
CA ALA A 93 4.44 -2.47 11.65
C ALA A 93 3.03 -3.08 11.50
N ASN A 94 1.99 -2.24 11.37
CA ASN A 94 0.63 -2.70 11.14
C ASN A 94 0.50 -3.47 9.82
N ALA A 95 1.11 -2.96 8.73
CA ALA A 95 1.14 -3.65 7.44
C ALA A 95 1.84 -5.02 7.54
N ALA A 96 2.96 -5.10 8.26
CA ALA A 96 3.69 -6.35 8.47
C ALA A 96 2.88 -7.40 9.24
N VAL A 97 2.05 -7.01 10.21
CA VAL A 97 1.14 -7.92 10.92
C VAL A 97 0.00 -8.40 10.03
N MET A 98 -0.48 -7.57 9.10
CA MET A 98 -1.59 -7.93 8.21
C MET A 98 -1.19 -8.83 7.03
N GLN A 99 0.05 -8.75 6.54
CA GLN A 99 0.48 -9.59 5.39
C GLN A 99 0.33 -11.11 5.62
N PRO A 100 0.74 -11.68 6.76
CA PRO A 100 0.55 -13.10 7.06
C PRO A 100 -0.93 -13.51 7.13
N LEU A 101 -1.82 -12.62 7.54
CA LEU A 101 -3.26 -12.94 7.64
C LEU A 101 -3.86 -13.13 6.24
N GLY A 102 -3.46 -12.32 5.27
CA GLY A 102 -3.89 -12.49 3.88
C GLY A 102 -3.39 -13.79 3.26
N SER A 103 -2.14 -14.19 3.54
CA SER A 103 -1.60 -15.45 3.05
C SER A 103 -2.25 -16.68 3.69
N VAL A 104 -2.57 -16.62 4.99
CA VAL A 104 -3.32 -17.68 5.69
C VAL A 104 -4.74 -17.80 5.14
N ALA A 105 -5.45 -16.69 4.91
CA ALA A 105 -6.79 -16.72 4.32
C ALA A 105 -6.78 -17.36 2.92
N GLY A 106 -5.79 -17.03 2.09
CA GLY A 106 -5.59 -17.66 0.78
C GLY A 106 -5.29 -19.16 0.88
N ALA A 107 -4.43 -19.56 1.83
CA ALA A 107 -4.11 -20.97 2.06
C ALA A 107 -5.34 -21.78 2.53
N VAL A 108 -6.16 -21.23 3.42
CA VAL A 108 -7.40 -21.88 3.89
C VAL A 108 -8.41 -22.04 2.74
N ALA A 109 -8.58 -21.00 1.91
CA ALA A 109 -9.45 -21.09 0.74
C ALA A 109 -8.95 -22.15 -0.27
N GLY A 110 -7.64 -22.20 -0.52
CA GLY A 110 -7.02 -23.22 -1.36
C GLY A 110 -7.20 -24.64 -0.82
N ALA A 111 -7.04 -24.82 0.49
CA ALA A 111 -7.26 -26.11 1.16
C ALA A 111 -8.72 -26.57 1.05
N ALA A 112 -9.69 -25.67 1.18
CA ALA A 112 -11.12 -25.99 1.02
C ALA A 112 -11.45 -26.46 -0.40
N VAL A 113 -10.91 -25.78 -1.43
CA VAL A 113 -11.07 -26.19 -2.83
C VAL A 113 -10.40 -27.54 -3.09
N ALA A 114 -9.18 -27.75 -2.56
CA ALA A 114 -8.46 -29.01 -2.69
C ALA A 114 -9.23 -30.18 -2.05
N ALA A 115 -9.89 -29.95 -0.90
CA ALA A 115 -10.72 -30.94 -0.22
C ALA A 115 -12.02 -31.25 -0.97
N ALA A 116 -12.61 -30.27 -1.68
CA ALA A 116 -13.82 -30.47 -2.48
C ALA A 116 -13.54 -31.20 -3.82
N ASN A 117 -12.34 -31.03 -4.38
CA ASN A 117 -11.97 -31.61 -5.67
C ASN A 117 -12.18 -33.14 -5.80
N PRO A 118 -11.76 -34.01 -4.86
CA PRO A 118 -12.01 -35.45 -4.96
C PRO A 118 -13.50 -35.81 -4.96
N VAL A 119 -14.35 -35.05 -4.26
CA VAL A 119 -15.80 -35.26 -4.24
C VAL A 119 -16.41 -34.95 -5.60
N VAL A 120 -15.98 -33.83 -6.22
CA VAL A 120 -16.41 -33.44 -7.57
C VAL A 120 -15.94 -34.45 -8.61
N GLN A 121 -14.68 -34.90 -8.52
CA GLN A 121 -14.11 -35.91 -9.42
C GLN A 121 -14.85 -37.25 -9.30
N TRP A 122 -15.11 -37.71 -8.07
CA TRP A 122 -15.89 -38.92 -7.84
C TRP A 122 -17.31 -38.81 -8.42
N PHE A 123 -18.00 -37.69 -8.22
CA PHE A 123 -19.35 -37.48 -8.75
C PHE A 123 -19.37 -37.48 -10.28
N ASN A 124 -18.42 -36.80 -10.91
CA ASN A 124 -18.27 -36.82 -12.37
C ASN A 124 -17.96 -38.24 -12.90
N GLN A 125 -17.11 -38.99 -12.21
CA GLN A 125 -16.82 -40.37 -12.57
C GLN A 125 -18.07 -41.26 -12.46
N LEU A 126 -18.86 -41.09 -11.40
CA LEU A 126 -20.12 -41.80 -11.21
C LEU A 126 -21.11 -41.51 -12.34
N LEU A 127 -21.21 -40.26 -12.80
CA LEU A 127 -22.06 -39.91 -13.96
C LEU A 127 -21.59 -40.63 -15.24
N ILE A 128 -20.28 -40.67 -15.49
CA ILE A 128 -19.70 -41.37 -16.64
C ILE A 128 -19.97 -42.87 -16.55
N ASP A 129 -19.76 -43.47 -15.38
CA ASP A 129 -19.97 -44.91 -15.17
C ASP A 129 -21.46 -45.28 -15.35
N LEU A 130 -22.38 -44.44 -14.87
CA LEU A 130 -23.82 -44.61 -15.11
C LEU A 130 -24.17 -44.53 -16.59
N GLN A 131 -23.62 -43.55 -17.31
CA GLN A 131 -23.88 -43.41 -18.76
C GLN A 131 -23.34 -44.62 -19.54
N ASN A 132 -22.15 -45.10 -19.18
CA ASN A 132 -21.57 -46.31 -19.76
C ASN A 132 -22.39 -47.55 -19.44
N LEU A 133 -22.90 -47.68 -18.22
CA LEU A 133 -23.77 -48.79 -17.82
C LEU A 133 -25.08 -48.79 -18.62
N ILE A 134 -25.72 -47.63 -18.77
CA ILE A 134 -26.94 -47.47 -19.58
C ILE A 134 -26.64 -47.83 -21.04
N GLY A 135 -25.55 -47.31 -21.62
CA GLY A 135 -25.15 -47.62 -22.99
C GLY A 135 -24.92 -49.11 -23.22
N ARG A 136 -24.22 -49.79 -22.29
CA ARG A 136 -23.99 -51.24 -22.34
C ARG A 136 -25.29 -52.03 -22.19
N PHE A 137 -26.19 -51.61 -21.30
CA PHE A 137 -27.48 -52.26 -21.12
C PHE A 137 -28.36 -52.13 -22.37
N LEU A 138 -28.45 -50.93 -22.95
CA LEU A 138 -29.19 -50.70 -24.19
C LEU A 138 -28.59 -51.49 -25.36
N PHE A 139 -27.26 -51.50 -25.49
CA PHE A 139 -26.60 -52.32 -26.49
C PHE A 139 -26.93 -53.80 -26.31
N PHE A 140 -26.82 -54.34 -25.09
CA PHE A 140 -27.16 -55.73 -24.81
C PHE A 140 -28.63 -56.06 -25.13
N LEU A 141 -29.56 -55.16 -24.82
CA LEU A 141 -30.99 -55.35 -25.05
C LEU A 141 -31.36 -55.35 -26.54
N PHE A 142 -30.71 -54.51 -27.35
CA PHE A 142 -31.08 -54.29 -28.76
C PHE A 142 -30.09 -54.89 -29.78
N ALA A 143 -28.88 -55.29 -29.39
CA ALA A 143 -27.89 -55.95 -30.25
C ALA A 143 -28.44 -57.12 -31.08
N PRO A 144 -29.19 -58.10 -30.51
CA PRO A 144 -29.69 -59.22 -31.32
C PRO A 144 -30.66 -58.80 -32.44
N ILE A 145 -31.26 -57.62 -32.35
CA ILE A 145 -32.14 -57.05 -33.39
C ILE A 145 -31.34 -56.20 -34.38
N LEU A 146 -30.38 -55.40 -33.88
CA LEU A 146 -29.62 -54.45 -34.68
C LEU A 146 -28.49 -55.09 -35.50
N ASP A 147 -27.80 -56.10 -34.95
CA ASP A 147 -26.66 -56.77 -35.58
C ASP A 147 -26.96 -57.35 -36.98
N PRO A 148 -28.07 -58.09 -37.22
CA PRO A 148 -28.38 -58.57 -38.57
C PRO A 148 -28.66 -57.42 -39.55
N ILE A 149 -29.24 -56.31 -39.08
CA ILE A 149 -29.55 -55.13 -39.91
C ILE A 149 -28.25 -54.40 -40.28
N ILE A 150 -27.38 -54.16 -39.31
CA ILE A 150 -26.08 -53.48 -39.50
C ILE A 150 -25.19 -54.32 -40.43
N ASN A 151 -25.08 -55.63 -40.20
CA ASN A 151 -24.27 -56.51 -41.04
C ASN A 151 -24.83 -56.64 -42.47
N SER A 152 -26.16 -56.63 -42.63
CA SER A 152 -26.81 -56.62 -43.95
C SER A 152 -26.52 -55.32 -44.72
N LEU A 153 -26.64 -54.16 -44.07
CA LEU A 153 -26.34 -52.86 -44.68
C LEU A 153 -24.86 -52.73 -45.03
N ALA A 154 -23.96 -53.16 -44.15
CA ALA A 154 -22.52 -53.15 -44.38
C ALA A 154 -22.13 -54.03 -45.58
N ASN A 155 -22.69 -55.24 -45.67
CA ASN A 155 -22.48 -56.12 -46.82
C ASN A 155 -23.07 -55.55 -48.12
N ALA A 156 -24.25 -54.91 -48.06
CA ALA A 156 -24.86 -54.27 -49.22
C ALA A 156 -24.00 -53.11 -49.75
N ILE A 157 -23.46 -52.27 -48.86
CA ILE A 157 -22.54 -51.18 -49.21
C ILE A 157 -21.23 -51.73 -49.77
N ALA A 158 -20.61 -52.72 -49.11
CA ALA A 158 -19.37 -53.33 -49.58
C ALA A 158 -19.54 -53.95 -50.98
N THR A 159 -20.68 -54.61 -51.21
CA THR A 159 -21.02 -55.19 -52.52
C THR A 159 -21.22 -54.09 -53.57
N ALA A 160 -21.91 -53.00 -53.23
CA ALA A 160 -22.12 -51.87 -54.15
C ALA A 160 -20.80 -51.16 -54.52
N ILE A 161 -19.87 -51.01 -53.58
CA ILE A 161 -18.54 -50.43 -53.83
C ILE A 161 -17.74 -51.32 -54.78
N VAL A 162 -17.68 -52.63 -54.52
CA VAL A 162 -16.97 -53.59 -55.38
C VAL A 162 -17.57 -53.60 -56.78
N GLN A 163 -18.89 -53.63 -56.91
CA GLN A 163 -19.56 -53.64 -58.22
C GLN A 163 -19.43 -52.32 -58.99
N GLY A 164 -19.31 -51.19 -58.29
CA GLY A 164 -19.06 -49.87 -58.90
C GLY A 164 -17.63 -49.67 -59.39
N LEU A 165 -16.65 -50.40 -58.85
CA LEU A 165 -15.23 -50.37 -59.26
C LEU A 165 -14.91 -51.21 -60.49
N PHE A 166 -15.81 -52.12 -60.91
CA PHE A 166 -15.63 -53.01 -62.06
C PHE A 166 -16.52 -52.66 -63.27
N LYS A 167 -17.00 -51.41 -63.36
CA LYS A 167 -17.69 -50.85 -64.52
C LYS A 167 -16.94 -49.66 -65.10
#